data_AF-I3XCP8-F1
#
_entry.id   AF-I3XCP8-F1
#
_cell.length_a   1.000
_cell.length_b   1.000
_cell.length_c   1.000
_cell.angle_alpha   90.00
_cell.angle_beta   90.00
_cell.angle_gamma   90.00
#
_symmetry.space_group_name_H-M   'P 1'
#
loop_
_entity.id
_entity.type
_entity.pdbx_description
1 polymer ?
#
loop_
_entity_poly.entity_id
_entity_poly.type
_entity_poly.pdbx_seq_one_letter_code
_entity_poly.pdbx_strand_id
1 'polypeptide(L)'
;MRLDRYGQFKPSIPGQSAARSSTNFAALCPFSPHATNEDEIADERFPSAKYRDPLIGRFEAAYVGHVREANYRAEGSSGGMTSWTAAELLARKMVDGVAHVVPRSDGEGDRQPLFRYRISRGVGDVRSGAKSRYYPVEMSAVLDEIRRRPGRYAVVGIPCFVKAVHLLCRQDPVLRERIAFTLGLFCGHMKSARFVESFAWQLQARMREVAGVDFRLKDFSRPANWYTAHLRLKDGSSRSKDWWHLVDGDWGAGYFQNSACNFCDDVVAETADISFGDAWVEPYSSDGRGTNVVVVRSPLLRRLIDDAASEGRLDLNEVDADFVVQTQAAGFRQRREGLAFRLTWPRAGIRPNKRVAPSWRGVSARRMLVYLLRSSISAGSHRVFWLARALHMPWLYTRWASTMLALYQGVTYSRGWVGKLIDRIAGRGETGG
;
A
#
# COMPACT_ATOMS: atom_id res chain seq x y z
N MET A 1 14.43 -14.79 -0.84
CA MET A 1 14.46 -13.35 -0.45
C MET A 1 15.07 -13.19 0.95
N ARG A 2 15.70 -12.07 1.28
CA ARG A 2 16.18 -11.76 2.65
C ARG A 2 15.93 -10.30 3.01
N LEU A 3 15.67 -10.00 4.29
CA LEU A 3 15.58 -8.61 4.77
C LEU A 3 16.99 -8.01 4.88
N ASP A 4 17.15 -6.79 4.38
CA ASP A 4 18.38 -6.00 4.53
C ASP A 4 18.46 -5.29 5.90
N ARG A 5 19.52 -4.52 6.10
CA ARG A 5 19.74 -3.73 7.32
C ARG A 5 18.64 -2.70 7.61
N TYR A 6 17.87 -2.28 6.61
CA TYR A 6 16.74 -1.37 6.75
C TYR A 6 15.41 -2.10 6.89
N GLY A 7 15.43 -3.44 6.99
CA GLY A 7 14.22 -4.25 7.09
C GLY A 7 13.41 -4.23 5.79
N GLN A 8 14.06 -4.19 4.63
CA GLN A 8 13.41 -4.30 3.32
C GLN A 8 13.81 -5.62 2.65
N PHE A 9 12.88 -6.31 2.00
CA PHE A 9 13.21 -7.52 1.25
C PHE A 9 14.08 -7.21 0.04
N LYS A 10 15.15 -7.99 -0.12
CA LYS A 10 16.05 -7.99 -1.28
C LYS A 10 16.15 -9.40 -1.86
N PRO A 11 16.31 -9.53 -3.20
CA PRO A 11 16.64 -10.81 -3.81
C PRO A 11 17.99 -11.31 -3.29
N SER A 12 18.10 -12.62 -3.10
CA SER A 12 19.36 -13.30 -2.77
C SER A 12 19.66 -14.18 -3.96
N ILE A 13 20.56 -13.76 -4.84
CA ILE A 13 20.95 -14.51 -6.04
C ILE A 13 22.32 -15.14 -5.73
N PRO A 14 22.40 -16.47 -5.53
CA PRO A 14 23.70 -17.14 -5.33
C PRO A 14 24.59 -16.94 -6.56
N GLY A 15 25.86 -16.56 -6.35
CA GLY A 15 26.87 -16.51 -7.41
C GLY A 15 26.80 -15.33 -8.41
N GLN A 16 25.83 -14.41 -8.29
CA GLN A 16 25.78 -13.19 -9.10
C GLN A 16 25.88 -11.95 -8.22
N SER A 17 26.80 -11.04 -8.55
CA SER A 17 26.72 -9.68 -8.01
C SER A 17 25.45 -9.02 -8.56
N ALA A 18 24.80 -8.16 -7.77
CA ALA A 18 23.59 -7.44 -8.16
C ALA A 18 23.75 -6.60 -9.46
N ALA A 19 24.97 -6.48 -9.99
CA ALA A 19 25.31 -5.75 -11.21
C ALA A 19 25.09 -6.54 -12.51
N ARG A 20 24.83 -7.86 -12.48
CA ARG A 20 24.51 -8.67 -13.67
C ARG A 20 23.03 -9.04 -13.71
N SER A 21 22.15 -8.05 -13.85
CA SER A 21 20.75 -8.29 -14.20
C SER A 21 20.69 -8.81 -15.64
N SER A 22 20.21 -10.03 -15.86
CA SER A 22 19.80 -10.45 -17.21
C SER A 22 18.72 -9.51 -17.75
N THR A 23 18.65 -9.33 -19.07
CA THR A 23 17.58 -8.55 -19.73
C THR A 23 16.19 -9.01 -19.30
N ASN A 24 16.05 -10.30 -18.95
CA ASN A 24 14.82 -10.90 -18.48
C ASN A 24 14.36 -10.32 -17.12
N PHE A 25 15.27 -10.10 -16.16
CA PHE A 25 14.93 -9.50 -14.87
C PHE A 25 14.50 -8.03 -15.00
N ALA A 26 15.14 -7.29 -15.91
CA ALA A 26 14.77 -5.90 -16.16
C ALA A 26 13.34 -5.76 -16.71
N ALA A 27 12.86 -6.70 -17.53
CA ALA A 27 11.49 -6.70 -18.01
C ALA A 27 10.45 -7.07 -16.92
N LEU A 28 10.87 -7.75 -15.84
CA LEU A 28 9.99 -8.18 -14.74
C LEU A 28 9.81 -7.13 -13.64
N CYS A 29 10.75 -6.20 -13.49
CA CYS A 29 10.72 -5.23 -12.40
C CYS A 29 9.73 -4.07 -12.72
N PRO A 30 8.69 -3.83 -11.90
CA PRO A 30 7.71 -2.73 -12.12
C PRO A 30 8.30 -1.31 -12.18
N PHE A 31 9.55 -1.17 -11.75
CA PHE A 31 10.29 0.10 -11.68
C PHE A 31 11.47 0.16 -12.66
N SER A 32 11.60 -0.84 -13.54
CA SER A 32 12.59 -0.83 -14.60
C SER A 32 12.13 0.07 -15.76
N PRO A 33 13.06 0.75 -16.45
CA PRO A 33 12.75 1.48 -17.69
C PRO A 33 12.30 0.57 -18.84
N HIS A 34 12.53 -0.75 -18.74
CA HIS A 34 12.20 -1.73 -19.77
C HIS A 34 10.88 -2.47 -19.50
N ALA A 35 10.21 -2.20 -18.39
CA ALA A 35 8.95 -2.85 -18.07
C ALA A 35 7.79 -2.14 -18.76
N THR A 36 6.90 -2.92 -19.38
CA THR A 36 5.60 -2.47 -19.89
C THR A 36 4.87 -1.67 -18.81
N ASN A 37 4.33 -0.51 -19.18
CA ASN A 37 3.68 0.37 -18.21
C ASN A 37 2.23 -0.05 -17.93
N GLU A 38 1.62 0.58 -16.93
CA GLU A 38 0.29 0.25 -16.45
C GLU A 38 -0.82 0.50 -17.49
N ASP A 39 -0.68 1.52 -18.36
CA ASP A 39 -1.65 1.80 -19.43
C ASP A 39 -1.60 0.71 -20.50
N GLU A 40 -0.39 0.32 -20.93
CA GLU A 40 -0.19 -0.78 -21.90
C GLU A 40 -0.77 -2.10 -21.37
N ILE A 41 -0.53 -2.43 -20.09
CA ILE A 41 -1.11 -3.62 -19.46
C ILE A 41 -2.65 -3.51 -19.40
N ALA A 42 -3.19 -2.35 -19.03
CA ALA A 42 -4.62 -2.14 -18.92
C ALA A 42 -5.32 -2.18 -20.29
N ASP A 43 -4.69 -1.67 -21.35
CA ASP A 43 -5.19 -1.71 -22.73
C ASP A 43 -5.35 -3.16 -23.22
N GLU A 44 -4.37 -4.02 -22.96
CA GLU A 44 -4.44 -5.45 -23.31
C GLU A 44 -5.49 -6.21 -22.49
N ARG A 45 -5.60 -5.89 -21.18
CA ARG A 45 -6.45 -6.63 -20.24
C ARG A 45 -7.91 -6.22 -20.29
N PHE A 46 -8.18 -4.94 -20.52
CA PHE A 46 -9.51 -4.35 -20.44
C PHE A 46 -9.84 -3.53 -21.71
N PRO A 47 -9.70 -4.11 -22.92
CA PRO A 47 -9.90 -3.36 -24.17
C PRO A 47 -11.36 -2.88 -24.33
N SER A 48 -12.31 -3.60 -23.75
CA SER A 48 -13.74 -3.32 -23.82
C SER A 48 -14.28 -2.48 -22.65
N ALA A 49 -13.41 -2.00 -21.76
CA ALA A 49 -13.85 -1.26 -20.57
C ALA A 49 -14.71 -0.05 -20.95
N LYS A 50 -15.87 0.08 -20.30
CA LYS A 50 -16.82 1.16 -20.56
C LYS A 50 -16.25 2.56 -20.35
N TYR A 51 -15.39 2.73 -19.34
CA TYR A 51 -14.82 4.03 -18.97
C TYR A 51 -13.30 4.01 -18.98
N ARG A 52 -12.72 5.18 -19.22
CA ARG A 52 -11.28 5.44 -19.12
C ARG A 52 -11.05 6.78 -18.45
N ASP A 53 -10.20 6.78 -17.43
CA ASP A 53 -9.78 7.97 -16.71
C ASP A 53 -8.25 8.02 -16.59
N PRO A 54 -7.60 9.20 -16.67
CA PRO A 54 -6.14 9.32 -16.60
C PRO A 54 -5.49 8.91 -15.26
N LEU A 55 -6.27 8.89 -14.17
CA LEU A 55 -5.78 8.62 -12.82
C LEU A 55 -6.20 7.24 -12.31
N ILE A 56 -7.41 6.78 -12.66
CA ILE A 56 -7.92 5.47 -12.20
C ILE A 56 -7.89 4.36 -13.26
N GLY A 57 -7.45 4.70 -14.48
CA GLY A 57 -7.26 3.78 -15.58
C GLY A 57 -8.58 3.42 -16.27
N ARG A 58 -8.61 2.24 -16.90
CA ARG A 58 -9.81 1.66 -17.51
C ARG A 58 -10.66 0.94 -16.48
N PHE A 59 -11.98 1.05 -16.55
CA PHE A 59 -12.89 0.36 -15.63
C PHE A 59 -14.30 0.21 -16.20
N GLU A 60 -15.04 -0.75 -15.66
CA GLU A 60 -16.45 -1.01 -15.96
C GLU A 60 -17.38 -0.27 -14.99
N ALA A 61 -16.96 -0.15 -13.72
CA ALA A 61 -17.74 0.44 -12.64
C ALA A 61 -16.87 0.88 -11.48
N ALA A 62 -17.35 1.87 -10.72
CA ALA A 62 -16.83 2.17 -9.40
C ALA A 62 -17.97 2.26 -8.39
N TYR A 63 -17.69 1.87 -7.15
CA TYR A 63 -18.67 1.89 -6.06
C TYR A 63 -18.07 2.44 -4.79
N VAL A 64 -18.93 2.98 -3.93
CA VAL A 64 -18.64 3.24 -2.52
C VAL A 64 -19.60 2.45 -1.65
N GLY A 65 -19.08 1.80 -0.61
CA GLY A 65 -19.92 1.03 0.31
C GLY A 65 -19.21 -0.07 1.07
N HIS A 66 -19.95 -1.08 1.49
CA HIS A 66 -19.47 -2.12 2.38
C HIS A 66 -20.25 -3.43 2.25
N VAL A 67 -19.69 -4.49 2.82
CA VAL A 67 -20.34 -5.81 2.90
C VAL A 67 -21.36 -5.80 4.04
N ARG A 68 -22.60 -6.25 3.76
CA ARG A 68 -23.63 -6.50 4.77
C ARG A 68 -23.62 -7.92 5.28
N GLU A 69 -23.23 -8.86 4.43
CA GLU A 69 -23.16 -10.27 4.76
C GLU A 69 -22.12 -10.56 5.85
N ALA A 70 -22.54 -11.34 6.84
CA ALA A 70 -21.68 -11.83 7.92
C ALA A 70 -20.87 -10.70 8.59
N ASN A 71 -19.68 -11.03 9.11
CA ASN A 71 -18.82 -10.10 9.84
C ASN A 71 -17.68 -9.52 9.00
N TYR A 72 -17.73 -9.59 7.66
CA TYR A 72 -16.64 -9.11 6.80
C TYR A 72 -16.32 -7.63 7.03
N ARG A 73 -17.35 -6.79 7.22
CA ARG A 73 -17.15 -5.40 7.58
C ARG A 73 -16.45 -5.29 8.93
N ALA A 74 -16.94 -5.95 9.97
CA ALA A 74 -16.32 -5.85 11.31
C ALA A 74 -14.87 -6.38 11.36
N GLU A 75 -14.58 -7.48 10.66
CA GLU A 75 -13.26 -8.15 10.66
C GLU A 75 -12.23 -7.49 9.71
N GLY A 76 -12.70 -6.81 8.67
CA GLY A 76 -11.85 -6.12 7.70
C GLY A 76 -11.27 -4.81 8.22
N SER A 77 -10.29 -4.24 7.49
CA SER A 77 -9.81 -2.89 7.79
C SER A 77 -10.83 -1.81 7.47
N SER A 78 -11.67 -2.04 6.47
CA SER A 78 -12.56 -1.05 5.85
C SER A 78 -13.95 -1.65 5.66
N GLY A 79 -14.64 -1.42 4.53
CA GLY A 79 -15.95 -2.02 4.22
C GLY A 79 -16.00 -3.55 4.11
N GLY A 80 -14.86 -4.26 4.12
CA GLY A 80 -14.80 -5.73 4.06
C GLY A 80 -14.72 -6.33 2.65
N MET A 81 -14.75 -5.48 1.61
CA MET A 81 -14.94 -5.91 0.22
C MET A 81 -13.85 -6.86 -0.30
N THR A 82 -12.56 -6.60 0.01
CA THR A 82 -11.46 -7.46 -0.47
C THR A 82 -11.60 -8.92 -0.01
N SER A 83 -11.80 -9.12 1.29
CA SER A 83 -11.92 -10.47 1.88
C SER A 83 -13.20 -11.15 1.43
N TRP A 84 -14.30 -10.40 1.29
CA TRP A 84 -15.55 -10.92 0.77
C TRP A 84 -15.40 -11.38 -0.69
N THR A 85 -14.86 -10.54 -1.58
CA THR A 85 -14.68 -10.92 -3.00
C THR A 85 -13.75 -12.13 -3.13
N ALA A 86 -12.65 -12.17 -2.38
CA ALA A 86 -11.74 -13.31 -2.39
C ALA A 86 -12.42 -14.61 -1.90
N ALA A 87 -13.24 -14.52 -0.85
CA ALA A 87 -14.02 -15.65 -0.35
C ALA A 87 -15.11 -16.09 -1.34
N GLU A 88 -15.79 -15.15 -1.99
CA GLU A 88 -16.83 -15.43 -2.97
C GLU A 88 -16.28 -16.18 -4.19
N LEU A 89 -15.08 -15.82 -4.66
CA LEU A 89 -14.38 -16.55 -5.72
C LEU A 89 -14.12 -18.03 -5.35
N LEU A 90 -13.77 -18.32 -4.08
CA LEU A 90 -13.62 -19.69 -3.59
C LEU A 90 -14.97 -20.39 -3.46
N ALA A 91 -15.96 -19.72 -2.86
CA ALA A 91 -17.29 -20.28 -2.61
C ALA A 91 -18.00 -20.67 -3.91
N ARG A 92 -17.88 -19.84 -4.95
CA ARG A 92 -18.39 -20.11 -6.31
C ARG A 92 -17.48 -21.03 -7.13
N LYS A 93 -16.40 -21.56 -6.55
CA LYS A 93 -15.40 -22.41 -7.23
C LYS A 93 -14.81 -21.78 -8.50
N MET A 94 -14.71 -20.46 -8.53
CA MET A 94 -14.07 -19.72 -9.63
C MET A 94 -12.54 -19.79 -9.53
N VAL A 95 -12.02 -20.07 -8.33
CA VAL A 95 -10.62 -20.35 -8.03
C VAL A 95 -10.51 -21.50 -7.02
N ASP A 96 -9.38 -22.20 -7.06
CA ASP A 96 -8.99 -23.25 -6.11
C ASP A 96 -8.15 -22.70 -4.95
N GLY A 97 -7.63 -21.47 -5.09
CA GLY A 97 -6.80 -20.84 -4.07
C GLY A 97 -6.67 -19.33 -4.23
N VAL A 98 -6.53 -18.64 -3.11
CA VAL A 98 -6.27 -17.20 -3.05
C VAL A 98 -4.88 -17.00 -2.44
N ALA A 99 -3.96 -16.40 -3.19
CA ALA A 99 -2.68 -15.93 -2.68
C ALA A 99 -2.84 -14.54 -2.04
N HIS A 100 -2.73 -14.46 -0.72
CA HIS A 100 -2.86 -13.20 0.03
C HIS A 100 -1.95 -13.18 1.26
N VAL A 101 -1.80 -12.01 1.88
CA VAL A 101 -0.92 -11.84 3.03
C VAL A 101 -1.63 -12.25 4.31
N VAL A 102 -0.96 -13.07 5.12
CA VAL A 102 -1.43 -13.51 6.45
C VAL A 102 -0.39 -13.15 7.52
N PRO A 103 -0.79 -13.01 8.80
CA PRO A 103 0.18 -13.00 9.89
C PRO A 103 0.92 -14.35 9.93
N ARG A 104 2.15 -14.34 10.46
CA ARG A 104 2.81 -15.59 10.84
C ARG A 104 1.96 -16.35 11.87
N SER A 105 2.07 -17.67 11.87
CA SER A 105 1.41 -18.50 12.87
C SER A 105 2.08 -18.34 14.24
N ASP A 106 1.31 -18.51 15.31
CA ASP A 106 1.88 -18.58 16.67
C ASP A 106 2.80 -19.81 16.76
N GLY A 107 3.93 -19.67 17.48
CA GLY A 107 4.95 -20.73 17.62
C GLY A 107 6.02 -20.74 16.53
N GLU A 108 5.88 -19.97 15.45
CA GLU A 108 6.97 -19.79 14.49
C GLU A 108 8.09 -18.93 15.08
N GLY A 109 9.34 -19.35 14.87
CA GLY A 109 10.51 -18.68 15.46
C GLY A 109 10.65 -17.21 15.08
N ASP A 110 11.22 -16.41 15.99
CA ASP A 110 11.38 -14.95 15.87
C ASP A 110 12.19 -14.46 14.66
N ARG A 111 12.87 -15.38 13.98
CA ARG A 111 13.63 -15.08 12.76
C ARG A 111 12.72 -14.94 11.53
N GLN A 112 11.47 -15.39 11.61
CA GLN A 112 10.49 -15.26 10.55
C GLN A 112 9.84 -13.87 10.54
N PRO A 113 9.55 -13.31 9.35
CA PRO A 113 8.80 -12.06 9.24
C PRO A 113 7.41 -12.16 9.87
N LEU A 114 6.89 -11.05 10.42
CA LEU A 114 5.55 -11.01 11.03
C LEU A 114 4.40 -11.32 10.06
N PHE A 115 4.63 -11.11 8.77
CA PHE A 115 3.64 -11.31 7.72
C PHE A 115 4.28 -11.95 6.49
N ARG A 116 3.51 -12.79 5.79
CA ARG A 116 3.92 -13.45 4.55
C ARG A 116 2.74 -13.71 3.64
N TYR A 117 3.01 -13.95 2.36
CA TYR A 117 2.01 -14.53 1.48
C TYR A 117 1.75 -16.01 1.82
N ARG A 118 0.50 -16.44 1.67
CA ARG A 118 0.05 -17.83 1.74
C ARG A 118 -1.06 -18.04 0.70
N ILE A 119 -1.22 -19.27 0.23
CA ILE A 119 -2.40 -19.68 -0.54
C ILE A 119 -3.46 -20.25 0.39
N SER A 120 -4.57 -19.52 0.56
CA SER A 120 -5.76 -19.98 1.26
C SER A 120 -6.71 -20.70 0.33
N ARG A 121 -7.32 -21.79 0.80
CA ARG A 121 -8.21 -22.65 -0.02
C ARG A 121 -9.62 -22.77 0.54
N GLY A 122 -9.86 -22.28 1.76
CA GLY A 122 -11.19 -22.14 2.34
C GLY A 122 -11.55 -20.69 2.63
N VAL A 123 -12.86 -20.42 2.73
CA VAL A 123 -13.42 -19.11 3.11
C VAL A 123 -12.89 -18.64 4.47
N GLY A 124 -12.84 -19.55 5.47
CA GLY A 124 -12.29 -19.24 6.80
C GLY A 124 -10.81 -18.85 6.76
N ASP A 125 -10.01 -19.46 5.89
CA ASP A 125 -8.59 -19.13 5.74
C ASP A 125 -8.37 -17.74 5.15
N VAL A 126 -9.26 -17.29 4.26
CA VAL A 126 -9.24 -15.93 3.72
C VAL A 126 -9.62 -14.92 4.81
N ARG A 127 -10.67 -15.21 5.58
CA ARG A 127 -11.15 -14.35 6.67
C ARG A 127 -10.12 -14.17 7.78
N SER A 128 -9.43 -15.23 8.18
CA SER A 128 -8.33 -15.13 9.18
C SER A 128 -7.15 -14.26 8.72
N GLY A 129 -7.02 -14.06 7.39
CA GLY A 129 -6.07 -13.12 6.80
C GLY A 129 -6.63 -11.72 6.56
N ALA A 130 -7.81 -11.35 7.07
CA ALA A 130 -8.30 -9.97 6.95
C ALA A 130 -7.36 -8.97 7.65
N LYS A 131 -7.53 -7.67 7.36
CA LYS A 131 -6.76 -6.50 7.83
C LYS A 131 -5.58 -6.04 6.97
N SER A 132 -5.21 -4.78 7.16
CA SER A 132 -4.13 -4.05 6.47
C SER A 132 -2.81 -4.35 7.16
N ARG A 133 -1.79 -4.69 6.38
CA ARG A 133 -0.46 -5.07 6.87
C ARG A 133 0.59 -4.12 6.32
N TYR A 134 0.90 -3.06 7.06
CA TYR A 134 1.91 -2.07 6.65
C TYR A 134 3.33 -2.58 6.98
N TYR A 135 3.73 -3.64 6.28
CA TYR A 135 4.96 -4.39 6.51
C TYR A 135 5.53 -4.88 5.17
N PRO A 136 6.85 -5.08 5.02
CA PRO A 136 7.41 -5.63 3.80
C PRO A 136 6.99 -7.10 3.63
N VAL A 137 6.57 -7.46 2.43
CA VAL A 137 6.17 -8.84 2.06
C VAL A 137 6.73 -9.17 0.67
N GLU A 138 6.66 -10.43 0.27
CA GLU A 138 7.17 -10.93 -1.01
C GLU A 138 6.36 -12.16 -1.48
N MET A 139 6.34 -12.45 -2.79
CA MET A 139 5.48 -13.47 -3.39
C MET A 139 6.20 -14.72 -3.93
N SER A 140 7.54 -14.81 -3.82
CA SER A 140 8.32 -15.87 -4.49
C SER A 140 7.82 -17.27 -4.14
N ALA A 141 7.62 -17.56 -2.85
CA ALA A 141 7.15 -18.87 -2.40
C ALA A 141 5.75 -19.23 -2.94
N VAL A 142 4.80 -18.28 -2.96
CA VAL A 142 3.45 -18.55 -3.45
C VAL A 142 3.39 -18.64 -4.97
N LEU A 143 4.18 -17.86 -5.70
CA LEU A 143 4.29 -17.97 -7.16
C LEU A 143 4.91 -19.32 -7.56
N ASP A 144 5.92 -19.78 -6.82
CA ASP A 144 6.49 -21.11 -7.03
C ASP A 144 5.50 -22.24 -6.73
N GLU A 145 4.65 -22.07 -5.70
CA GLU A 145 3.56 -23.02 -5.42
C GLU A 145 2.53 -23.05 -6.55
N ILE A 146 2.08 -21.89 -7.04
CA ILE A 146 1.14 -21.78 -8.17
C ILE A 146 1.73 -22.45 -9.42
N ARG A 147 3.03 -22.29 -9.67
CA ARG A 147 3.71 -22.94 -10.82
C ARG A 147 3.76 -24.46 -10.69
N ARG A 148 3.96 -25.00 -9.49
CA ARG A 148 4.06 -26.45 -9.29
C ARG A 148 2.71 -27.15 -9.19
N ARG A 149 1.70 -26.51 -8.62
CA ARG A 149 0.40 -27.13 -8.36
C ARG A 149 -0.66 -26.62 -9.36
N PRO A 150 -1.24 -27.51 -10.18
CA PRO A 150 -2.36 -27.16 -11.05
C PRO A 150 -3.54 -26.59 -10.26
N GLY A 151 -4.21 -25.63 -10.86
CA GLY A 151 -5.39 -24.97 -10.29
C GLY A 151 -5.56 -23.55 -10.81
N ARG A 152 -6.69 -22.95 -10.47
CA ARG A 152 -7.04 -21.56 -10.75
C ARG A 152 -6.81 -20.73 -9.49
N TYR A 153 -6.10 -19.63 -9.61
CA TYR A 153 -5.69 -18.82 -8.47
C TYR A 153 -6.12 -17.37 -8.62
N ALA A 154 -6.52 -16.80 -7.50
CA ALA A 154 -6.62 -15.35 -7.34
C ALA A 154 -5.39 -14.83 -6.58
N VAL A 155 -4.86 -13.67 -6.97
CA VAL A 155 -3.74 -13.03 -6.28
C VAL A 155 -4.18 -11.67 -5.75
N VAL A 156 -4.08 -11.46 -4.43
CA VAL A 156 -4.31 -10.16 -3.78
C VAL A 156 -2.98 -9.40 -3.71
N GLY A 157 -2.93 -8.16 -4.19
CA GLY A 157 -1.68 -7.39 -4.22
C GLY A 157 -1.88 -5.88 -4.27
N ILE A 158 -0.86 -5.15 -3.83
CA ILE A 158 -0.75 -3.70 -4.06
C ILE A 158 -0.39 -3.44 -5.56
N PRO A 159 -0.43 -2.19 -6.06
CA PRO A 159 -0.32 -1.90 -7.49
C PRO A 159 0.95 -2.47 -8.16
N CYS A 160 2.13 -2.21 -7.57
CA CYS A 160 3.39 -2.73 -8.10
C CYS A 160 3.48 -4.26 -8.03
N PHE A 161 2.74 -4.89 -7.13
CA PHE A 161 2.70 -6.34 -6.96
C PHE A 161 1.84 -6.99 -8.05
N VAL A 162 0.67 -6.41 -8.34
CA VAL A 162 -0.18 -6.83 -9.47
C VAL A 162 0.53 -6.62 -10.80
N LYS A 163 1.20 -5.47 -10.99
CA LYS A 163 2.03 -5.23 -12.17
C LYS A 163 3.14 -6.28 -12.33
N ALA A 164 3.85 -6.62 -11.26
CA ALA A 164 4.90 -7.66 -11.31
C ALA A 164 4.34 -9.03 -11.73
N VAL A 165 3.13 -9.38 -11.25
CA VAL A 165 2.44 -10.61 -11.65
C VAL A 165 2.14 -10.60 -13.15
N HIS A 166 1.61 -9.51 -13.70
CA HIS A 166 1.33 -9.40 -15.14
C HIS A 166 2.60 -9.52 -15.98
N LEU A 167 3.66 -8.79 -15.61
CA LEU A 167 4.96 -8.88 -16.30
C LEU A 167 5.53 -10.30 -16.26
N LEU A 168 5.36 -11.02 -15.15
CA LEU A 168 5.78 -12.41 -15.02
C LEU A 168 4.92 -13.35 -15.88
N CYS A 169 3.60 -13.20 -15.89
CA CYS A 169 2.70 -13.99 -16.73
C CYS A 169 2.98 -13.83 -18.24
N ARG A 170 3.51 -12.69 -18.69
CA ARG A 170 3.95 -12.53 -20.11
C ARG A 170 5.11 -13.45 -20.48
N GLN A 171 5.91 -13.88 -19.50
CA GLN A 171 7.10 -14.70 -19.71
C GLN A 171 6.90 -16.15 -19.23
N ASP A 172 5.86 -16.41 -18.43
CA ASP A 172 5.58 -17.70 -17.81
C ASP A 172 4.15 -18.15 -18.16
N PRO A 173 3.98 -18.97 -19.22
CA PRO A 173 2.68 -19.45 -19.67
C PRO A 173 1.91 -20.22 -18.60
N VAL A 174 2.61 -20.93 -17.70
CA VAL A 174 1.98 -21.71 -16.63
C VAL A 174 1.35 -20.77 -15.61
N LEU A 175 2.06 -19.72 -15.19
CA LEU A 175 1.48 -18.71 -14.31
C LEU A 175 0.36 -17.94 -14.98
N ARG A 176 0.48 -17.62 -16.28
CA ARG A 176 -0.57 -16.94 -17.05
C ARG A 176 -1.86 -17.74 -17.10
N GLU A 177 -1.77 -19.04 -17.31
CA GLU A 177 -2.93 -19.94 -17.33
C GLU A 177 -3.57 -20.06 -15.94
N ARG A 178 -2.74 -20.17 -14.89
CA ARG A 178 -3.21 -20.48 -13.53
C ARG A 178 -3.68 -19.27 -12.75
N ILE A 179 -3.16 -18.08 -12.99
CA ILE A 179 -3.60 -16.86 -12.29
C ILE A 179 -4.82 -16.29 -13.01
N ALA A 180 -6.00 -16.71 -12.56
CA ALA A 180 -7.28 -16.36 -13.15
C ALA A 180 -7.76 -14.96 -12.75
N PHE A 181 -7.43 -14.49 -11.54
CA PHE A 181 -7.87 -13.18 -11.05
C PHE A 181 -6.79 -12.44 -10.27
N THR A 182 -6.82 -11.12 -10.36
CA THR A 182 -5.98 -10.19 -9.61
C THR A 182 -6.86 -9.21 -8.83
N LEU A 183 -6.68 -9.16 -7.52
CA LEU A 183 -7.42 -8.31 -6.60
C LEU A 183 -6.48 -7.23 -6.05
N GLY A 184 -6.66 -6.01 -6.53
CA GLY A 184 -5.80 -4.87 -6.23
C GLY A 184 -6.16 -4.19 -4.92
N LEU A 185 -5.15 -3.76 -4.18
CA LEU A 185 -5.31 -2.87 -3.02
C LEU A 185 -4.81 -1.48 -3.39
N PHE A 186 -5.55 -0.44 -3.03
CA PHE A 186 -5.06 0.93 -3.11
C PHE A 186 -3.86 1.08 -2.18
N CYS A 187 -2.84 1.81 -2.63
CA CYS A 187 -1.56 1.84 -1.91
C CYS A 187 -0.96 3.25 -1.81
N GLY A 188 -0.83 3.75 -0.58
CA GLY A 188 -0.05 4.96 -0.29
C GLY A 188 1.45 4.72 -0.42
N HIS A 189 1.98 3.72 0.29
CA HIS A 189 3.36 3.24 0.19
C HIS A 189 3.55 1.98 1.05
N MET A 190 4.54 1.16 0.69
CA MET A 190 4.99 0.05 1.52
C MET A 190 5.96 0.55 2.60
N LYS A 191 5.76 0.11 3.85
CA LYS A 191 6.67 0.36 4.97
C LYS A 191 7.74 -0.74 5.06
N SER A 192 8.89 -0.44 5.66
CA SER A 192 9.87 -1.48 6.04
C SER A 192 9.51 -2.11 7.39
N ALA A 193 10.18 -3.22 7.72
CA ALA A 193 9.98 -3.93 8.99
C ALA A 193 10.33 -3.06 10.21
N ARG A 194 11.15 -2.02 10.03
CA ARG A 194 11.55 -1.09 11.09
C ARG A 194 10.41 -0.22 11.59
N PHE A 195 9.33 -0.08 10.82
CA PHE A 195 8.17 0.65 11.28
C PHE A 195 7.50 -0.01 12.50
N VAL A 196 7.40 -1.34 12.52
CA VAL A 196 6.88 -2.08 13.69
C VAL A 196 7.84 -2.02 14.86
N GLU A 197 9.16 -2.05 14.60
CA GLU A 197 10.17 -1.90 15.66
C GLU A 197 10.13 -0.49 16.29
N SER A 198 9.84 0.54 15.48
CA SER A 198 9.59 1.90 15.97
C SER A 198 8.37 1.97 16.89
N PHE A 199 7.28 1.27 16.55
CA PHE A 199 6.13 1.15 17.45
C PHE A 199 6.54 0.50 18.77
N ALA A 200 7.31 -0.59 18.73
CA ALA A 200 7.78 -1.25 19.95
C ALA A 200 8.59 -0.29 20.84
N TRP A 201 9.53 0.48 20.27
CA TRP A 201 10.30 1.47 21.04
C TRP A 201 9.43 2.53 21.71
N GLN A 202 8.46 3.09 20.97
CA GLN A 202 7.58 4.15 21.47
C GLN A 202 6.52 3.65 22.45
N LEU A 203 6.21 2.35 22.41
CA LEU A 203 5.30 1.66 23.33
C LEU A 203 6.03 0.95 24.48
N GLN A 204 7.32 1.23 24.66
CA GLN A 204 8.15 0.66 25.74
C GLN A 204 8.16 -0.88 25.74
N ALA A 205 8.09 -1.51 24.55
CA ALA A 205 8.18 -2.95 24.37
C ALA A 205 9.48 -3.32 23.64
N ARG A 206 10.04 -4.51 23.92
CA ARG A 206 11.16 -5.02 23.11
C ARG A 206 10.62 -5.77 21.90
N MET A 207 11.24 -5.58 20.74
CA MET A 207 10.80 -6.27 19.51
C MET A 207 10.77 -7.80 19.63
N ARG A 208 11.69 -8.39 20.42
CA ARG A 208 11.72 -9.84 20.70
C ARG A 208 10.52 -10.34 21.51
N GLU A 209 9.83 -9.44 22.21
CA GLU A 209 8.63 -9.73 23.02
C GLU A 209 7.36 -9.57 22.17
N VAL A 210 7.43 -8.99 20.97
CA VAL A 210 6.28 -8.78 20.08
C VAL A 210 5.89 -10.10 19.40
N ALA A 211 4.68 -10.58 19.69
CA ALA A 211 4.07 -11.74 19.05
C ALA A 211 3.41 -11.36 17.71
N GLY A 212 2.71 -10.23 17.68
CA GLY A 212 2.01 -9.72 16.50
C GLY A 212 1.72 -8.22 16.57
N VAL A 213 1.25 -7.66 15.46
CA VAL A 213 0.89 -6.24 15.34
C VAL A 213 -0.41 -6.09 14.55
N ASP A 214 -1.27 -5.22 15.05
CA ASP A 214 -2.39 -4.64 14.32
C ASP A 214 -2.10 -3.17 14.07
N PHE A 215 -2.32 -2.73 12.83
CA PHE A 215 -2.05 -1.35 12.41
C PHE A 215 -3.26 -0.43 12.54
N ARG A 216 -4.44 -1.03 12.64
CA ARG A 216 -5.73 -0.38 12.74
C ARG A 216 -6.62 -1.26 13.62
N LEU A 217 -7.07 -0.70 14.73
CA LEU A 217 -8.19 -1.26 15.48
C LEU A 217 -9.44 -0.50 15.07
N LYS A 218 -10.53 -1.23 14.82
CA LYS A 218 -11.81 -0.60 14.55
C LYS A 218 -12.43 -0.12 15.83
N ASP A 219 -12.87 1.12 15.79
CA ASP A 219 -13.65 1.75 16.83
C ASP A 219 -14.81 2.46 16.14
N PHE A 220 -16.03 1.99 16.36
CA PHE A 220 -17.22 2.50 15.70
C PHE A 220 -17.65 3.88 16.22
N SER A 221 -17.08 4.31 17.36
CA SER A 221 -17.35 5.62 17.96
C SER A 221 -16.44 6.73 17.43
N ARG A 222 -15.45 6.39 16.60
CA ARG A 222 -14.40 7.31 16.12
C ARG A 222 -14.28 7.27 14.60
N PRO A 223 -13.78 8.34 13.96
CA PRO A 223 -13.53 8.35 12.52
C PRO A 223 -12.66 7.18 12.05
N ALA A 224 -12.95 6.64 10.88
CA ALA A 224 -12.26 5.49 10.32
C ALA A 224 -10.76 5.75 10.03
N ASN A 225 -10.38 7.01 9.82
CA ASN A 225 -9.01 7.43 9.55
C ASN A 225 -8.14 7.57 10.83
N TRP A 226 -8.71 7.32 12.01
CA TRP A 226 -7.98 7.32 13.27
C TRP A 226 -7.39 5.95 13.55
N TYR A 227 -6.11 5.78 13.21
CA TYR A 227 -5.43 4.51 13.35
C TYR A 227 -4.81 4.34 14.73
N THR A 228 -4.87 3.11 15.22
CA THR A 228 -4.24 2.67 16.47
C THR A 228 -3.22 1.58 16.17
N ALA A 229 -1.98 1.81 16.56
CA ALA A 229 -0.96 0.76 16.57
C ALA A 229 -1.18 -0.10 17.81
N HIS A 230 -1.34 -1.41 17.62
CA HIS A 230 -1.55 -2.37 18.69
C HIS A 230 -0.54 -3.51 18.58
N LEU A 231 0.25 -3.72 19.62
CA LEU A 231 1.21 -4.80 19.74
C LEU A 231 0.67 -5.85 20.68
N ARG A 232 0.55 -7.09 20.21
CA ARG A 232 0.36 -8.26 21.07
C ARG A 232 1.74 -8.76 21.50
N LEU A 233 1.94 -8.92 22.80
CA LEU A 233 3.19 -9.43 23.36
C LEU A 233 3.07 -10.94 23.65
N LYS A 234 4.22 -11.61 23.76
CA LYS A 234 4.32 -13.05 24.01
C LYS A 234 3.86 -13.47 25.41
N ASP A 235 3.85 -12.54 26.36
CA ASP A 235 3.32 -12.77 27.71
C ASP A 235 1.79 -12.67 27.78
N GLY A 236 1.12 -12.48 26.63
CA GLY A 236 -0.33 -12.31 26.54
C GLY A 236 -0.80 -10.87 26.77
N SER A 237 0.07 -9.97 27.25
CA SER A 237 -0.26 -8.55 27.40
C SER A 237 -0.26 -7.83 26.04
N SER A 238 -0.80 -6.61 26.01
CA SER A 238 -0.76 -5.77 24.81
C SER A 238 -0.34 -4.34 25.11
N ARG A 239 0.12 -3.63 24.10
CA ARG A 239 0.42 -2.19 24.15
C ARG A 239 -0.23 -1.53 22.95
N SER A 240 -0.85 -0.37 23.15
CA SER A 240 -1.45 0.36 22.05
C SER A 240 -1.30 1.85 22.19
N LYS A 241 -1.28 2.54 21.05
CA LYS A 241 -1.30 4.00 20.98
C LYS A 241 -1.80 4.43 19.62
N ASP A 242 -2.56 5.51 19.60
CA ASP A 242 -2.97 6.11 18.35
C ASP A 242 -1.79 6.69 17.58
N TRP A 243 -1.86 6.59 16.25
CA TRP A 243 -0.78 6.99 15.35
C TRP A 243 -0.42 8.46 15.50
N TRP A 244 -1.40 9.35 15.72
CA TRP A 244 -1.14 10.78 15.88
C TRP A 244 -0.32 11.13 17.13
N HIS A 245 -0.14 10.20 18.07
CA HIS A 245 0.76 10.33 19.21
C HIS A 245 2.12 9.63 19.04
N LEU A 246 2.39 9.06 17.86
CA LEU A 246 3.67 8.47 17.50
C LEU A 246 4.45 9.46 16.62
N VAL A 247 5.76 9.56 16.83
CA VAL A 247 6.63 10.53 16.13
C VAL A 247 6.74 10.26 14.63
N ASP A 248 6.29 9.09 14.18
CA ASP A 248 6.29 8.59 12.82
C ASP A 248 4.89 8.14 12.34
N GLY A 249 3.84 8.52 13.07
CA GLY A 249 2.47 8.12 12.77
C GLY A 249 1.72 9.02 11.77
N ASP A 250 2.32 10.10 11.27
CA ASP A 250 1.77 10.79 10.10
C ASP A 250 2.10 9.97 8.83
N TRP A 251 1.08 9.32 8.25
CA TRP A 251 1.22 8.55 7.01
C TRP A 251 1.74 9.43 5.85
N GLY A 252 1.32 10.69 5.79
CA GLY A 252 1.73 11.70 4.82
C GLY A 252 3.19 12.13 4.92
N ALA A 253 3.85 11.93 6.06
CA ALA A 253 5.26 12.28 6.24
C ALA A 253 6.25 11.27 5.60
N GLY A 254 5.81 10.04 5.32
CA GLY A 254 6.61 9.06 4.58
C GLY A 254 7.69 8.32 5.39
N TYR A 255 7.60 8.29 6.72
CA TYR A 255 8.50 7.50 7.57
C TYR A 255 8.54 6.03 7.15
N PHE A 256 9.73 5.45 7.11
CA PHE A 256 10.01 4.06 6.73
C PHE A 256 9.44 3.61 5.37
N GLN A 257 9.04 4.54 4.50
CA GLN A 257 8.60 4.22 3.16
C GLN A 257 9.73 3.54 2.37
N ASN A 258 9.40 2.48 1.63
CA ASN A 258 10.32 1.87 0.68
C ASN A 258 10.67 2.86 -0.44
N SER A 259 11.95 2.97 -0.79
CA SER A 259 12.44 3.95 -1.77
C SER A 259 11.78 3.80 -3.15
N ALA A 260 11.41 2.59 -3.55
CA ALA A 260 10.70 2.33 -4.81
C ALA A 260 9.34 3.05 -4.86
N CYS A 261 8.66 3.24 -3.72
CA CYS A 261 7.37 3.93 -3.67
C CYS A 261 7.46 5.41 -4.07
N ASN A 262 8.65 6.02 -4.07
CA ASN A 262 8.84 7.38 -4.61
C ASN A 262 8.68 7.45 -6.13
N PHE A 263 8.63 6.29 -6.82
CA PHE A 263 8.62 6.16 -8.28
C PHE A 263 7.41 5.37 -8.80
N CYS A 264 6.38 5.11 -7.99
CA CYS A 264 5.17 4.44 -8.47
C CYS A 264 4.08 5.50 -8.70
N ASP A 265 3.53 5.50 -9.91
CA ASP A 265 2.48 6.42 -10.38
C ASP A 265 1.06 5.86 -10.23
N ASP A 266 0.93 4.54 -10.03
CA ASP A 266 -0.34 3.86 -9.76
C ASP A 266 -0.74 3.92 -8.26
N VAL A 267 -1.91 4.48 -7.99
CA VAL A 267 -2.53 4.54 -6.65
C VAL A 267 -3.53 3.39 -6.44
N VAL A 268 -4.31 3.06 -7.47
CA VAL A 268 -5.57 2.31 -7.38
C VAL A 268 -5.48 0.90 -7.95
N ALA A 269 -4.26 0.42 -8.24
CA ALA A 269 -4.01 -0.87 -8.87
C ALA A 269 -4.75 -0.98 -10.21
N GLU A 270 -4.41 -0.06 -11.12
CA GLU A 270 -5.07 0.16 -12.43
C GLU A 270 -5.06 -1.09 -13.33
N THR A 271 -4.18 -2.05 -13.04
CA THR A 271 -4.02 -3.30 -13.79
C THR A 271 -4.74 -4.50 -13.15
N ALA A 272 -5.39 -4.34 -12.00
CA ALA A 272 -6.13 -5.42 -11.33
C ALA A 272 -7.55 -5.60 -11.87
N ASP A 273 -8.06 -6.83 -11.89
CA ASP A 273 -9.44 -7.14 -12.34
C ASP A 273 -10.51 -6.42 -11.50
N ILE A 274 -10.21 -6.23 -10.21
CA ILE A 274 -10.97 -5.42 -9.26
C ILE A 274 -9.99 -4.84 -8.25
N SER A 275 -10.22 -3.62 -7.78
CA SER A 275 -9.40 -3.01 -6.73
C SER A 275 -10.18 -2.30 -5.65
N PHE A 276 -9.58 -2.20 -4.46
CA PHE A 276 -10.24 -1.76 -3.24
C PHE A 276 -9.38 -0.75 -2.48
N GLY A 277 -10.00 0.33 -2.03
CA GLY A 277 -9.44 1.29 -1.09
C GLY A 277 -10.43 1.68 -0.01
N ASP A 278 -10.00 2.55 0.90
CA ASP A 278 -10.86 3.21 1.87
C ASP A 278 -11.48 4.48 1.26
N ALA A 279 -12.71 4.81 1.65
CA ALA A 279 -13.39 6.07 1.32
C ALA A 279 -13.00 7.18 2.32
N TRP A 280 -12.05 8.03 1.95
CA TRP A 280 -11.51 9.15 2.74
C TRP A 280 -12.20 10.49 2.49
N VAL A 281 -13.49 10.46 2.17
CA VAL A 281 -14.34 11.64 2.01
C VAL A 281 -15.57 11.51 2.91
N GLU A 282 -16.13 12.63 3.35
CA GLU A 282 -17.34 12.63 4.18
C GLU A 282 -18.58 12.18 3.37
N PRO A 283 -19.56 11.52 4.01
CA PRO A 283 -19.59 11.14 5.43
C PRO A 283 -18.79 9.86 5.77
N TYR A 284 -18.17 9.23 4.76
CA TYR A 284 -17.58 7.89 4.91
C TYR A 284 -16.31 7.85 5.76
N SER A 285 -15.49 8.90 5.74
CA SER A 285 -14.29 9.01 6.59
C SER A 285 -14.63 9.03 8.08
N SER A 286 -15.81 9.53 8.45
CA SER A 286 -16.30 9.56 9.82
C SER A 286 -16.94 8.26 10.28
N ASP A 287 -17.27 7.33 9.38
CA ASP A 287 -17.84 6.02 9.75
C ASP A 287 -16.73 5.06 10.23
N GLY A 288 -16.56 4.95 11.55
CA GLY A 288 -15.59 4.06 12.20
C GLY A 288 -15.71 2.57 11.86
N ARG A 289 -16.85 2.13 11.32
CA ARG A 289 -17.03 0.76 10.80
C ARG A 289 -16.28 0.54 9.49
N GLY A 290 -15.91 1.62 8.80
CA GLY A 290 -15.16 1.61 7.55
C GLY A 290 -16.03 1.40 6.31
N THR A 291 -15.63 2.03 5.22
CA THR A 291 -16.31 2.01 3.92
C THR A 291 -15.26 1.91 2.83
N ASN A 292 -15.47 0.97 1.91
CA ASN A 292 -14.60 0.79 0.76
C ASN A 292 -15.00 1.70 -0.39
N VAL A 293 -14.00 2.11 -1.19
CA VAL A 293 -14.18 2.43 -2.61
C VAL A 293 -13.69 1.23 -3.43
N VAL A 294 -14.47 0.83 -4.43
CA VAL A 294 -14.23 -0.35 -5.25
C VAL A 294 -14.18 0.08 -6.71
N VAL A 295 -13.16 -0.34 -7.47
CA VAL A 295 -13.08 -0.11 -8.92
C VAL A 295 -13.04 -1.47 -9.61
N VAL A 296 -14.04 -1.77 -10.42
CA VAL A 296 -14.21 -3.06 -11.10
C VAL A 296 -13.84 -2.91 -12.57
N ARG A 297 -12.95 -3.76 -13.07
CA ARG A 297 -12.45 -3.75 -14.47
C ARG A 297 -12.83 -5.00 -15.25
N SER A 298 -13.05 -6.11 -14.55
CA SER A 298 -13.52 -7.36 -15.16
C SER A 298 -15.05 -7.38 -15.24
N PRO A 299 -15.64 -7.58 -16.44
CA PRO A 299 -17.09 -7.75 -16.58
C PRO A 299 -17.65 -8.93 -15.78
N LEU A 300 -16.85 -9.99 -15.60
CA LEU A 300 -17.23 -11.14 -14.78
C LEU A 300 -17.34 -10.76 -13.30
N LEU A 301 -16.40 -9.97 -12.79
CA LEU A 301 -16.45 -9.49 -11.41
C LEU A 301 -17.53 -8.42 -11.22
N ARG A 302 -17.81 -7.59 -12.24
CA ARG A 302 -18.94 -6.64 -12.23
C ARG A 302 -20.25 -7.38 -11.96
N ARG A 303 -20.54 -8.45 -12.72
CA ARG A 303 -21.71 -9.30 -12.50
C ARG A 303 -21.75 -9.91 -11.11
N LEU A 304 -20.62 -10.45 -10.63
CA LEU A 304 -20.54 -11.02 -9.27
C LEU A 304 -20.87 -9.98 -8.19
N ILE A 305 -20.42 -8.73 -8.33
CA ILE A 305 -20.75 -7.64 -7.41
C ILE A 305 -22.23 -7.25 -7.52
N ASP A 306 -22.75 -7.06 -8.74
CA ASP A 306 -24.13 -6.65 -8.96
C ASP A 306 -25.12 -7.70 -8.44
N ASP A 307 -24.89 -8.98 -8.71
CA ASP A 307 -25.70 -10.09 -8.21
C ASP A 307 -25.78 -10.04 -6.68
N ALA A 308 -24.62 -9.95 -6.00
CA ALA A 308 -24.56 -9.92 -4.54
C ALA A 308 -25.17 -8.64 -3.94
N ALA A 309 -25.08 -7.50 -4.64
CA ALA A 309 -25.77 -6.28 -4.23
C ALA A 309 -27.29 -6.43 -4.36
N SER A 310 -27.78 -7.04 -5.44
CA SER A 310 -29.21 -7.32 -5.65
C SER A 310 -29.78 -8.30 -4.62
N GLU A 311 -28.95 -9.24 -4.14
CA GLU A 311 -29.25 -10.16 -3.05
C GLU A 311 -29.21 -9.51 -1.66
N GLY A 312 -28.85 -8.22 -1.56
CA GLY A 312 -28.72 -7.49 -0.29
C GLY A 312 -27.49 -7.88 0.54
N ARG A 313 -26.56 -8.66 -0.01
CA ARG A 313 -25.31 -9.08 0.65
C ARG A 313 -24.29 -7.94 0.70
N LEU A 314 -24.41 -6.97 -0.21
CA LEU A 314 -23.57 -5.79 -0.31
C LEU A 314 -24.41 -4.51 -0.25
N ASP A 315 -23.90 -3.48 0.41
CA ASP A 315 -24.45 -2.13 0.39
C ASP A 315 -23.51 -1.24 -0.41
N LEU A 316 -23.82 -1.02 -1.68
CA LEU A 316 -22.98 -0.29 -2.62
C LEU A 316 -23.79 0.76 -3.35
N ASN A 317 -23.21 1.95 -3.48
CA ASN A 317 -23.69 2.99 -4.38
C ASN A 317 -22.67 3.15 -5.51
N GLU A 318 -23.14 3.19 -6.76
CA GLU A 318 -22.27 3.47 -7.91
C GLU A 318 -21.78 4.92 -7.83
N VAL A 319 -20.50 5.13 -8.17
CA VAL A 319 -19.83 6.44 -8.16
C VAL A 319 -19.01 6.62 -9.43
N ASP A 320 -18.68 7.87 -9.75
CA ASP A 320 -17.84 8.20 -10.91
C ASP A 320 -16.34 8.20 -10.58
N ALA A 321 -15.52 8.48 -11.60
CA ALA A 321 -14.07 8.56 -11.47
C ALA A 321 -13.63 9.72 -10.56
N ASP A 322 -14.33 10.85 -10.62
CA ASP A 322 -14.00 12.04 -9.83
C ASP A 322 -14.13 11.77 -8.33
N PHE A 323 -15.16 11.03 -7.92
CA PHE A 323 -15.31 10.57 -6.54
C PHE A 323 -14.13 9.69 -6.10
N VAL A 324 -13.72 8.73 -6.94
CA VAL A 324 -12.57 7.86 -6.67
C VAL A 324 -11.27 8.67 -6.56
N VAL A 325 -11.09 9.67 -7.42
CA VAL A 325 -9.94 10.57 -7.38
C VAL A 325 -9.95 11.41 -6.11
N GLN A 326 -11.10 11.96 -5.73
CA GLN A 326 -11.27 12.78 -4.53
C GLN A 326 -10.90 11.99 -3.27
N THR A 327 -11.38 10.75 -3.13
CA THR A 327 -11.04 9.91 -1.98
C THR A 327 -9.55 9.59 -1.87
N GLN A 328 -8.80 9.61 -2.97
CA GLN A 328 -7.36 9.33 -2.95
C GLN A 328 -6.52 10.54 -3.36
N ALA A 329 -7.05 11.76 -3.24
CA ALA A 329 -6.42 12.97 -3.79
C ALA A 329 -4.99 13.19 -3.27
N ALA A 330 -4.72 12.90 -2.00
CA ALA A 330 -3.37 12.99 -1.44
C ALA A 330 -2.41 11.96 -2.06
N GLY A 331 -2.89 10.75 -2.34
CA GLY A 331 -2.15 9.70 -3.03
C GLY A 331 -1.80 10.09 -4.46
N PHE A 332 -2.80 10.57 -5.22
CA PHE A 332 -2.59 11.06 -6.58
C PHE A 332 -1.64 12.25 -6.65
N ARG A 333 -1.78 13.25 -5.78
CA ARG A 333 -0.82 14.37 -5.69
C ARG A 333 0.60 13.88 -5.44
N GLN A 334 0.81 12.91 -4.56
CA GLN A 334 2.15 12.39 -4.26
C GLN A 334 2.75 11.58 -5.42
N ARG A 335 1.91 10.84 -6.16
CA ARG A 335 2.33 9.88 -7.18
C ARG A 335 2.28 10.41 -8.62
N ARG A 336 1.62 11.53 -8.85
CA ARG A 336 1.57 12.24 -10.13
C ARG A 336 2.41 13.52 -10.07
N GLU A 337 1.89 14.61 -9.49
CA GLU A 337 2.59 15.89 -9.35
C GLU A 337 3.95 15.74 -8.63
N GLY A 338 3.95 15.08 -7.46
CA GLY A 338 5.17 14.88 -6.69
C GLY A 338 6.16 13.96 -7.38
N LEU A 339 5.70 13.00 -8.19
CA LEU A 339 6.58 12.15 -8.97
C LEU A 339 7.21 12.92 -10.13
N ALA A 340 6.43 13.70 -10.88
CA ALA A 340 6.94 14.57 -11.93
C ALA A 340 8.06 15.47 -11.41
N PHE A 341 7.89 16.04 -10.22
CA PHE A 341 8.93 16.83 -9.55
C PHE A 341 10.17 16.01 -9.20
N ARG A 342 10.00 14.83 -8.59
CA ARG A 342 11.14 13.96 -8.22
C ARG A 342 11.93 13.44 -9.43
N LEU A 343 11.28 13.30 -10.58
CA LEU A 343 11.94 12.86 -11.81
C LEU A 343 12.86 13.94 -12.41
N THR A 344 12.77 15.20 -11.97
CA THR A 344 13.71 16.26 -12.41
C THR A 344 15.05 16.19 -11.67
N TRP A 345 15.11 15.46 -10.54
CA TRP A 345 16.31 15.39 -9.71
C TRP A 345 17.42 14.58 -10.39
N PRO A 346 18.68 15.01 -10.26
CA PRO A 346 19.80 14.25 -10.80
C PRO A 346 19.87 12.89 -10.11
N ARG A 347 20.01 11.83 -10.91
CA ARG A 347 20.03 10.45 -10.41
C ARG A 347 21.11 9.63 -11.11
N ALA A 348 21.93 8.97 -10.30
CA ALA A 348 22.85 7.92 -10.72
C ALA A 348 22.15 6.55 -10.67
N GLY A 349 22.47 5.68 -11.64
CA GLY A 349 21.86 4.35 -11.77
C GLY A 349 20.51 4.35 -12.48
N ILE A 350 19.60 3.46 -12.07
CA ILE A 350 18.33 3.22 -12.76
C ILE A 350 17.44 4.46 -12.71
N ARG A 351 17.06 4.93 -13.91
CA ARG A 351 16.02 5.94 -14.13
C ARG A 351 14.73 5.23 -14.54
N PRO A 352 13.69 5.21 -13.69
CA PRO A 352 12.44 4.55 -14.05
C PRO A 352 11.76 5.32 -15.18
N ASN A 353 11.24 4.60 -16.18
CA ASN A 353 10.29 5.15 -17.13
C ASN A 353 8.89 5.11 -16.50
N LYS A 354 8.17 6.23 -16.50
CA LYS A 354 6.87 6.40 -15.82
C LYS A 354 5.91 7.20 -16.67
N ARG A 355 4.60 7.05 -16.41
CA ARG A 355 3.52 7.69 -17.18
C ARG A 355 3.37 9.19 -16.91
N VAL A 356 4.30 9.78 -16.17
CA VAL A 356 4.36 11.22 -15.89
C VAL A 356 5.72 11.75 -16.32
N ALA A 357 5.71 12.86 -17.07
CA ALA A 357 6.93 13.52 -17.52
C ALA A 357 7.62 14.27 -16.36
N PRO A 358 8.97 14.37 -16.34
CA PRO A 358 9.67 15.21 -15.40
C PRO A 358 9.24 16.68 -15.54
N SER A 359 8.72 17.27 -14.46
CA SER A 359 8.31 18.68 -14.46
C SER A 359 8.24 19.22 -13.03
N TRP A 360 8.55 20.49 -12.89
CA TRP A 360 8.34 21.29 -11.67
C TRP A 360 7.47 22.52 -11.92
N ARG A 361 7.05 22.74 -13.18
CA ARG A 361 6.23 23.89 -13.57
C ARG A 361 4.83 23.76 -12.96
N GLY A 362 4.31 24.86 -12.41
CA GLY A 362 3.00 24.91 -11.77
C GLY A 362 2.95 24.37 -10.33
N VAL A 363 4.06 23.84 -9.79
CA VAL A 363 4.13 23.38 -8.40
C VAL A 363 4.58 24.53 -7.50
N SER A 364 3.80 24.86 -6.47
CA SER A 364 4.17 25.94 -5.55
C SER A 364 5.45 25.63 -4.76
N ALA A 365 6.20 26.65 -4.35
CA ALA A 365 7.43 26.48 -3.56
C ALA A 365 7.20 25.69 -2.26
N ARG A 366 6.08 26.00 -1.58
CA ARG A 366 5.65 25.26 -0.40
C ARG A 366 5.44 23.77 -0.69
N ARG A 367 4.79 23.45 -1.82
CA ARG A 367 4.54 22.06 -2.23
C ARG A 367 5.81 21.33 -2.63
N MET A 368 6.73 21.99 -3.34
CA MET A 368 8.06 21.44 -3.62
C MET A 368 8.81 21.10 -2.33
N LEU A 369 8.74 21.97 -1.31
CA LEU A 369 9.33 21.71 0.00
C LEU A 369 8.69 20.50 0.71
N VAL A 370 7.37 20.32 0.62
CA VAL A 370 6.70 19.10 1.12
C VAL A 370 7.28 17.84 0.47
N TYR A 371 7.49 17.84 -0.85
CA TYR A 371 8.04 16.69 -1.57
C TYR A 371 9.52 16.40 -1.23
N LEU A 372 10.31 17.45 -1.03
CA LEU A 372 11.69 17.35 -0.55
C LEU A 372 11.72 16.76 0.86
N LEU A 373 10.93 17.31 1.79
CA LEU A 373 10.86 16.83 3.17
C LEU A 373 10.42 15.38 3.24
N ARG A 374 9.37 15.00 2.51
CA ARG A 374 8.90 13.61 2.48
C ARG A 374 9.98 12.66 1.94
N SER A 375 10.75 13.08 0.93
CA SER A 375 11.86 12.27 0.40
C SER A 375 13.01 12.14 1.40
N SER A 376 13.35 13.24 2.08
CA SER A 376 14.34 13.28 3.16
C SER A 376 13.93 12.45 4.37
N ILE A 377 12.67 12.50 4.78
CA ILE A 377 12.11 11.68 5.87
C ILE A 377 12.13 10.20 5.49
N SER A 378 11.68 9.86 4.27
CA SER A 378 11.69 8.49 3.77
C SER A 378 13.09 7.88 3.80
N ALA A 379 14.12 8.59 3.34
CA ALA A 379 15.49 8.10 3.36
C ALA A 379 16.13 8.16 4.76
N GLY A 380 15.93 9.27 5.47
CA GLY A 380 16.50 9.54 6.79
C GLY A 380 15.98 8.61 7.87
N SER A 381 14.69 8.27 7.85
CA SER A 381 14.09 7.40 8.87
C SER A 381 14.75 6.02 8.90
N HIS A 382 15.06 5.42 7.74
CA HIS A 382 15.80 4.15 7.71
C HIS A 382 17.23 4.30 8.24
N ARG A 383 17.94 5.38 7.86
CA ARG A 383 19.35 5.59 8.21
C ARG A 383 19.54 5.91 9.70
N VAL A 384 18.76 6.86 10.22
CA VAL A 384 18.82 7.28 11.62
C VAL A 384 18.33 6.16 12.52
N PHE A 385 17.27 5.43 12.13
CA PHE A 385 16.81 4.28 12.90
C PHE A 385 17.87 3.16 12.94
N TRP A 386 18.52 2.86 11.81
CA TRP A 386 19.62 1.89 11.78
C TRP A 386 20.77 2.29 12.72
N LEU A 387 21.17 3.56 12.69
CA LEU A 387 22.19 4.09 13.59
C LEU A 387 21.77 4.01 15.07
N ALA A 388 20.56 4.46 15.39
CA ALA A 388 19.99 4.37 16.74
C ALA A 388 19.94 2.92 17.25
N ARG A 389 19.61 1.97 16.38
CA ARG A 389 19.58 0.54 16.70
C ARG A 389 20.98 -0.02 16.93
N ALA A 390 21.96 0.37 16.11
CA ALA A 390 23.35 -0.06 16.26
C ALA A 390 24.01 0.48 17.54
N LEU A 391 23.64 1.69 17.96
CA LEU A 391 24.14 2.33 19.17
C LEU A 391 23.32 2.01 20.44
N HIS A 392 22.23 1.24 20.32
CA HIS A 392 21.26 1.01 21.41
C HIS A 392 20.66 2.30 22.02
N MET A 393 20.47 3.34 21.20
CA MET A 393 20.01 4.67 21.60
C MET A 393 18.69 5.04 20.88
N PRO A 394 17.53 4.46 21.28
CA PRO A 394 16.25 4.71 20.62
C PRO A 394 15.81 6.19 20.66
N TRP A 395 16.30 6.95 21.65
CA TRP A 395 16.06 8.39 21.75
C TRP A 395 16.63 9.18 20.55
N LEU A 396 17.72 8.71 19.93
CA LEU A 396 18.33 9.36 18.77
C LEU A 396 17.34 9.40 17.60
N TYR A 397 16.66 8.28 17.35
CA TYR A 397 15.62 8.20 16.33
C TYR A 397 14.39 9.01 16.71
N THR A 398 13.87 8.84 17.93
CA THR A 398 12.60 9.48 18.31
C THR A 398 12.71 11.00 18.35
N ARG A 399 13.85 11.57 18.80
CA ARG A 399 14.10 13.02 18.73
C ARG A 399 14.20 13.51 17.28
N TRP A 400 14.99 12.82 16.44
CA TRP A 400 15.10 13.18 15.03
C TRP A 400 13.73 13.11 14.32
N ALA A 401 12.97 12.03 14.55
CA ALA A 401 11.67 11.83 13.93
C ALA A 401 10.66 12.88 14.39
N SER A 402 10.63 13.22 15.68
CA SER A 402 9.76 14.29 16.20
C SER A 402 10.08 15.66 15.59
N THR A 403 11.37 16.02 15.49
CA THR A 403 11.79 17.27 14.84
C THR A 403 11.39 17.31 13.37
N MET A 404 11.63 16.21 12.63
CA MET A 404 11.24 16.12 11.22
C MET A 404 9.72 16.16 11.03
N LEU A 405 8.95 15.60 11.97
CA LEU A 405 7.49 15.61 11.93
C LEU A 405 6.98 17.04 12.14
N ALA A 406 7.51 17.76 13.13
CA ALA A 406 7.16 19.15 13.38
C ALA A 406 7.45 20.04 12.16
N LEU A 407 8.61 19.85 11.52
CA LEU A 407 8.97 20.55 10.28
C LEU A 407 7.99 20.21 9.14
N TYR A 408 7.72 18.92 8.92
CA TYR A 408 6.79 18.47 7.89
C TYR A 408 5.37 19.02 8.11
N GLN A 409 4.85 18.97 9.33
CA GLN A 409 3.51 19.46 9.64
C GLN A 409 3.42 20.99 9.57
N GLY A 410 4.48 21.71 9.94
CA GLY A 410 4.55 23.16 9.75
C GLY A 410 4.45 23.54 8.28
N VAL A 411 5.21 22.87 7.41
CA VAL A 411 5.19 23.15 5.97
C VAL A 411 3.90 22.66 5.32
N THR A 412 3.41 21.47 5.67
CA THR A 412 2.28 20.85 4.98
C THR A 412 0.93 21.40 5.43
N TYR A 413 0.78 21.70 6.72
CA TYR A 413 -0.51 22.01 7.35
C TYR A 413 -0.53 23.36 8.08
N SER A 414 0.49 24.21 7.94
CA SER A 414 0.62 25.50 8.65
C SER A 414 0.58 25.37 10.17
N ARG A 415 1.07 24.25 10.72
CA ARG A 415 1.04 24.00 12.16
C ARG A 415 2.28 24.52 12.89
N GLY A 416 2.09 25.01 14.11
CA GLY A 416 3.17 25.42 15.00
C GLY A 416 3.96 26.65 14.52
N TRP A 417 5.13 26.89 15.14
CA TRP A 417 5.96 28.07 14.86
C TRP A 417 6.53 28.06 13.43
N VAL A 418 6.87 26.88 12.91
CA VAL A 418 7.34 26.70 11.53
C VAL A 418 6.26 27.13 10.53
N GLY A 419 5.00 26.70 10.73
CA GLY A 419 3.88 27.13 9.89
C GLY A 419 3.72 28.65 9.89
N LYS A 420 3.68 29.27 11.08
CA LYS A 420 3.60 30.74 11.23
C LYS A 420 4.75 31.49 10.55
N LEU A 421 5.94 30.91 10.51
CA LEU A 421 7.10 31.50 9.83
C LEU A 421 6.97 31.37 8.31
N ILE A 422 6.62 30.18 7.81
CA ILE A 422 6.45 29.92 6.37
C ILE A 422 5.31 30.78 5.80
N ASP A 423 4.18 30.85 6.50
CA ASP A 423 3.04 31.67 6.07
C ASP A 423 3.40 33.16 6.05
N ARG A 424 4.25 33.64 6.98
CA ARG A 424 4.79 35.01 6.96
C ARG A 424 5.72 35.27 5.78
N ILE A 425 6.56 34.31 5.41
CA ILE A 425 7.47 34.45 4.28
C ILE A 425 6.68 34.39 2.95
N ALA A 426 5.72 33.46 2.84
CA ALA A 426 4.87 33.34 1.67
C ALA A 426 3.93 34.55 1.49
N GLY A 427 3.32 35.03 2.57
CA GLY A 427 2.42 36.20 2.54
C GLY A 427 3.14 37.53 2.27
N ARG A 428 4.45 37.62 2.54
CA ARG A 428 5.26 38.79 2.15
C ARG A 428 5.61 38.83 0.66
N GLY A 429 5.42 37.72 -0.07
CA GLY A 429 5.66 37.62 -1.51
C GLY A 429 4.48 38.02 -2.39
N GLU A 430 3.29 38.22 -1.82
CA GLU A 430 2.08 38.63 -2.56
C GLU A 430 1.79 40.14 -2.45
N THR A 431 2.61 40.89 -1.69
CA THR A 431 2.43 42.35 -1.49
C THR A 431 3.65 43.17 -1.93
N GLY A 432 4.32 42.81 -3.02
CA GLY A 432 5.38 43.64 -3.56
C GLY A 432 5.91 43.17 -4.90
N GLY A 433 5.51 43.86 -5.97
CA GLY A 433 6.09 43.78 -7.32
C GLY A 433 5.09 43.40 -8.39
#